data_AF-A0A2W6C2R2-F1
#
_entry.id   AF-A0A2W6C2R2-F1
#
_cell.length_a   1.000
_cell.length_b   1.000
_cell.length_c   1.000
_cell.angle_alpha   90.00
_cell.angle_beta   90.00
_cell.angle_gamma   90.00
#
_symmetry.space_group_name_H-M   'P 1'
#
loop_
_entity.id
_entity.type
_entity.pdbx_description
1 polymer ?
#
loop_
_entity_poly.entity_id
_entity_poly.type
_entity_poly.pdbx_seq_one_letter_code
_entity_poly.pdbx_strand_id
1 'polypeptide(L)' 'MSWLTPQIGIDLGTANVLVFVRGKGIVLNEPSIVAISTKDGRVKAVGKSAYDMLGRTPETIEVIKPMANGVIADY' A
#
# COMPACT_ATOMS: atom_id res chain seq x y z
N MET A 1 5.63 30.29 10.31
CA MET A 1 5.05 29.08 10.95
C MET A 1 5.13 27.87 10.00
N SER A 2 6.31 27.51 9.48
CA SER A 2 6.49 26.46 8.45
C SER A 2 7.34 25.26 8.96
N TRP A 3 7.82 25.33 10.20
CA TRP A 3 8.80 24.38 10.75
C TRP A 3 8.17 23.15 11.43
N LEU A 4 6.84 23.05 11.48
CA LEU A 4 6.12 21.95 12.17
C LEU A 4 5.48 20.93 11.20
N THR A 5 5.39 21.22 9.90
CA THR A 5 4.76 20.29 8.95
C THR A 5 5.79 19.24 8.49
N PRO A 6 5.56 17.94 8.75
CA PRO A 6 6.46 16.90 8.26
C PRO A 6 6.53 16.93 6.74
N GLN A 7 7.74 16.98 6.18
CA GLN A 7 7.96 16.86 4.75
C GLN A 7 8.09 15.38 4.40
N ILE A 8 7.19 14.89 3.54
CA ILE A 8 7.03 13.48 3.21
C ILE A 8 7.32 13.28 1.73
N GLY A 9 8.18 12.31 1.41
CA GLY A 9 8.31 11.73 0.08
C GLY A 9 7.68 10.34 0.06
N ILE A 10 6.91 10.05 -0.98
CA ILE A 10 6.27 8.74 -1.15
C ILE A 10 6.73 8.17 -2.50
N ASP A 11 7.33 6.99 -2.47
CA ASP A 11 7.60 6.18 -3.65
C ASP A 11 6.51 5.12 -3.76
N LEU A 12 5.68 5.23 -4.81
CA LEU A 12 4.58 4.31 -5.10
C LEU A 12 5.04 3.29 -6.15
N GLY A 13 5.94 2.40 -5.77
CA GLY A 13 6.43 1.35 -6.64
C GLY A 13 5.39 0.28 -6.93
N THR A 14 5.60 -0.51 -7.99
CA THR A 14 4.74 -1.67 -8.32
C THR A 14 4.89 -2.81 -7.31
N ALA A 15 6.06 -2.92 -6.68
CA ALA A 15 6.36 -3.96 -5.70
C ALA A 15 6.20 -3.48 -4.26
N ASN A 16 6.74 -2.30 -3.93
CA ASN A 16 6.71 -1.74 -2.58
C ASN A 16 6.40 -0.24 -2.61
N VAL A 17 5.76 0.22 -1.53
CA VAL A 17 5.61 1.61 -1.17
C VAL A 17 6.64 1.98 -0.13
N LEU A 18 7.38 3.05 -0.36
CA LEU A 18 8.29 3.63 0.62
C LEU A 18 7.81 5.01 1.03
N VAL A 19 7.89 5.31 2.33
CA VAL A 19 7.65 6.66 2.85
C VAL A 19 8.93 7.17 3.50
N PHE A 20 9.41 8.30 3.00
CA PHE A 20 10.52 9.05 3.57
C PHE A 20 9.99 10.28 4.31
N VAL A 21 10.50 10.53 5.52
CA VAL A 21 10.23 11.76 6.26
C VAL A 21 11.55 12.52 6.45
N ARG A 22 11.57 13.81 6.05
CA ARG A 22 12.75 14.66 6.19
C ARG A 22 13.23 14.69 7.64
N GLY A 23 14.51 14.34 7.84
CA GLY A 23 15.13 14.26 9.16
C GLY A 23 14.92 12.94 9.91
N LYS A 24 14.08 12.02 9.40
CA LYS A 24 13.89 10.66 9.96
C LYS A 24 14.38 9.55 9.03
N GLY A 25 14.46 9.82 7.73
CA GLY A 25 14.79 8.78 6.74
C GLY A 25 13.55 8.03 6.26
N ILE A 26 13.74 6.78 5.83
CA ILE A 26 12.64 5.88 5.44
C ILE A 26 11.94 5.41 6.72
N VAL A 27 10.65 5.71 6.83
CA VAL A 27 9.81 5.34 7.99
C VAL A 27 8.81 4.24 7.67
N LEU A 28 8.63 3.91 6.39
CA LEU A 28 7.76 2.83 5.92
C LEU A 28 8.38 2.17 4.68
N ASN A 29 8.31 0.85 4.62
CA ASN A 29 8.63 0.04 3.45
C ASN A 29 7.69 -1.18 3.46
N GLU A 30 6.62 -1.11 2.68
CA GLU A 30 5.54 -2.11 2.68
C GLU A 30 5.26 -2.59 1.25
N PRO A 31 4.86 -3.85 1.04
CA PRO A 31 4.38 -4.32 -0.26
C PRO A 31 3.24 -3.44 -0.82
N SER A 32 3.28 -3.13 -2.12
CA SER A 32 2.24 -2.36 -2.83
C SER A 32 1.03 -3.23 -3.13
N ILE A 33 0.33 -3.65 -2.07
CA ILE A 33 -0.75 -4.63 -2.15
C ILE A 33 -1.86 -4.32 -1.14
N VAL A 34 -3.09 -4.62 -1.54
CA VAL A 34 -4.29 -4.35 -0.73
C VAL A 34 -5.20 -5.58 -0.79
N ALA A 35 -5.78 -5.95 0.35
CA ALA A 35 -6.84 -6.95 0.43
C ALA A 35 -8.19 -6.24 0.61
N ILE A 36 -9.15 -6.54 -0.25
CA ILE A 36 -10.44 -5.86 -0.34
C ILE A 36 -11.55 -6.90 -0.22
N SER A 37 -12.65 -6.57 0.47
CA SER A 37 -13.84 -7.42 0.43
C SER A 37 -14.61 -7.21 -0.86
N THR A 38 -14.87 -8.30 -1.58
CA THR A 38 -15.68 -8.28 -2.81
C THR A 38 -17.17 -8.04 -2.54
N LYS A 39 -17.60 -8.06 -1.26
CA LYS A 39 -18.99 -7.81 -0.87
C LYS A 39 -19.36 -6.33 -0.81
N ASP A 40 -18.45 -5.51 -0.30
CA ASP A 40 -18.71 -4.09 0.00
C ASP A 40 -17.59 -3.14 -0.45
N GLY A 41 -16.55 -3.66 -1.12
CA GLY A 41 -15.41 -2.87 -1.60
C GLY A 41 -14.50 -2.33 -0.48
N ARG A 42 -14.70 -2.73 0.78
CA ARG A 42 -13.91 -2.19 1.88
C ARG A 42 -12.56 -2.87 2.00
N VAL A 43 -11.52 -2.06 2.22
CA VAL A 43 -10.18 -2.51 2.57
C VAL A 43 -10.21 -3.32 3.87
N LYS A 44 -9.62 -4.52 3.84
CA LYS A 44 -9.45 -5.40 4.99
C LYS A 44 -8.02 -5.41 5.50
N ALA A 45 -7.04 -5.30 4.61
CA ALA A 45 -5.63 -5.18 4.96
C ALA A 45 -4.85 -4.45 3.85
N VAL A 46 -3.67 -3.94 4.20
CA VAL A 46 -2.70 -3.32 3.28
C VAL A 46 -1.31 -3.83 3.60
N GLY A 47 -0.35 -3.64 2.69
CA GLY A 47 1.06 -3.94 2.96
C GLY A 47 1.30 -5.41 3.28
N LYS A 48 2.15 -5.68 4.26
CA LYS A 48 2.54 -7.02 4.67
C LYS A 48 1.36 -7.89 5.07
N SER A 49 0.38 -7.34 5.78
CA SER A 49 -0.82 -8.09 6.19
C SER A 49 -1.67 -8.53 5.00
N ALA A 50 -1.79 -7.70 3.96
CA ALA A 50 -2.46 -8.11 2.72
C ALA A 50 -1.62 -9.09 1.90
N TYR A 51 -0.30 -8.92 1.88
CA TYR A 51 0.63 -9.86 1.23
C TYR A 51 0.52 -11.26 1.83
N ASP A 52 0.44 -11.38 3.16
CA ASP A 52 0.35 -12.67 3.85
C ASP A 52 -0.97 -13.41 3.59
N MET A 53 -1.98 -12.72 3.02
CA MET A 53 -3.23 -13.30 2.57
C MET A 53 -3.15 -13.91 1.17
N LEU A 54 -2.09 -13.66 0.39
CA LEU A 54 -1.93 -14.21 -0.96
C LEU A 54 -2.06 -15.74 -0.97
N GLY A 55 -2.99 -16.24 -1.79
CA GLY A 55 -3.28 -17.67 -1.91
C GLY A 55 -3.93 -18.29 -0.66
N ARG A 56 -4.37 -17.48 0.30
CA ARG A 56 -4.96 -17.91 1.59
C ARG A 56 -6.27 -17.19 1.91
N THR A 57 -6.87 -16.50 0.94
CA THR A 57 -8.14 -15.79 1.12
C THR A 57 -9.35 -16.69 0.84
N PRO A 58 -10.48 -16.48 1.54
CA PRO A 58 -11.77 -16.96 1.08
C PRO A 58 -12.21 -16.19 -0.19
N GLU A 59 -13.16 -16.74 -0.95
CA GLU A 59 -13.69 -16.12 -2.20
C GLU A 59 -14.22 -14.69 -2.02
N THR A 60 -14.57 -14.31 -0.79
CA THR A 60 -15.11 -12.98 -0.47
C THR A 60 -14.05 -11.91 -0.23
N ILE A 61 -12.76 -12.27 -0.38
CA ILE A 61 -11.62 -11.36 -0.25
C ILE A 61 -10.72 -11.52 -1.48
N GLU A 62 -10.49 -10.40 -2.14
CA GLU A 62 -9.57 -10.28 -3.26
C GLU A 62 -8.31 -9.54 -2.81
N VAL A 63 -7.15 -9.99 -3.27
CA VAL A 63 -5.86 -9.32 -3.03
C VAL A 63 -5.38 -8.73 -4.35
N ILE A 64 -5.27 -7.41 -4.40
CA ILE A 64 -4.93 -6.66 -5.61
C ILE A 64 -3.59 -5.94 -5.47
N LYS A 65 -2.92 -5.73 -6.61
CA LYS A 65 -1.76 -4.83 -6.73
C LYS A 65 -2.20 -3.58 -7.50
N PRO A 66 -2.48 -2.46 -6.82
CA PRO A 66 -3.03 -1.26 -7.48
C PRO A 66 -2.02 -0.56 -8.39
N MET A 67 -0.72 -0.84 -8.21
CA MET A 67 0.35 -0.28 -9.03
C MET A 67 0.92 -1.37 -9.95
N ALA A 68 0.94 -1.13 -11.26
CA ALA A 68 1.58 -2.01 -12.24
C ALA A 68 2.26 -1.21 -13.36
N ASN A 69 3.39 -1.70 -13.88
CA ASN A 69 4.17 -1.05 -14.96
C ASN A 69 4.45 0.45 -14.74
N GLY A 70 4.62 0.87 -13.48
CA GLY A 70 4.90 2.27 -13.11
C GLY A 70 3.69 3.21 -13.12
N VAL A 71 2.47 2.67 -13.26
CA VAL A 71 1.22 3.44 -13.25
C VAL A 71 0.22 2.90 -12.21
N ILE A 72 -0.78 3.71 -11.92
CA ILE A 72 -2.00 3.25 -11.23
C ILE A 72 -2.77 2.38 -12.22
N ALA A 73 -2.93 1.11 -11.90
CA ALA A 73 -3.56 0.11 -12.76
C ALA A 73 -4.99 -0.23 -12.36
N ASP A 74 -5.40 0.16 -11.15
CA ASP A 74 -6.72 -0.09 -10.57
C ASP A 74 -7.25 1.21 -9.92
N TYR A 75 -8.47 1.63 -10.28
CA TYR A 75 -9.09 2.92 -9.93
C TYR A 75 -10.50 2.76 -9.35
#